data_AF-A0A067M3S6-F1
#
_entry.id   AF-A0A067M3S6-F1
#
_cell.length_a   1.000
_cell.length_b   1.000
_cell.length_c   1.000
_cell.angle_alpha   90.00
_cell.angle_beta   90.00
_cell.angle_gamma   90.00
#
_symmetry.space_group_name_H-M   'P 1'
#
loop_
_entity.id
_entity.type
_entity.pdbx_description
1 polymer ?
#
loop_
_entity_poly.entity_id
_entity_poly.type
_entity_poly.pdbx_seq_one_letter_code
_entity_poly.pdbx_strand_id
1 'polypeptide(L)'
;MYTIDALTINAKNWEDINWIDIENADILKVLLNELRQRRNTTYFKWVKGHNNNLGNEKANELAGQGANKEETDQVSMKVNKKFKIEGARLQSLTFKTAYRNIVKHYEGAMTENTKSRVEDAQDEVERTTGIRPDREKIWTSLTKEPISRNISDFIWKTIHNSHRCGQFFINIPDLADRAQWRMCGDLETMEHIIIHCEENGRKQLMEHVQKTWEEINKNEGNTEWIEPTIGIIRGLGTISFWDRERPLTQKSNLYKVLISEAIWTIWKTRNARCIKEEIITSPNMIHRWNQAIRLRILVDRSTITREPFAE
;
A
#
# COMPACT_ATOMS: atom_id res chain seq x y z
N MET A 1 11.58 6.38 33.08
CA MET A 1 12.95 6.88 32.83
C MET A 1 13.09 7.61 31.49
N TYR A 2 11.98 7.87 30.79
CA TYR A 2 11.90 8.40 29.43
C TYR A 2 12.91 9.52 29.10
N THR A 3 12.91 10.63 29.84
CA THR A 3 13.75 11.79 29.51
C THR A 3 15.25 11.50 29.62
N ILE A 4 15.68 10.72 30.62
CA ILE A 4 17.10 10.40 30.78
C ILE A 4 17.54 9.50 29.63
N ASP A 5 16.81 8.42 29.36
CA ASP A 5 17.15 7.47 28.29
C ASP A 5 17.12 8.13 26.91
N ALA A 6 16.13 9.01 26.68
CA ALA A 6 16.02 9.82 25.47
C ALA A 6 17.31 10.62 25.22
N LEU A 7 17.84 11.28 26.25
CA LEU A 7 18.99 12.19 26.13
C LEU A 7 20.35 11.50 26.17
N THR A 8 20.47 10.39 26.89
CA THR A 8 21.79 9.75 27.15
C THR A 8 22.02 8.47 26.34
N ILE A 9 20.95 7.73 26.00
CA ILE A 9 21.06 6.44 25.30
C ILE A 9 20.61 6.59 23.85
N ASN A 10 19.43 7.17 23.63
CA ASN A 10 18.75 7.10 22.34
C ASN A 10 19.07 8.27 21.40
N ALA A 11 19.38 9.45 21.94
CA ALA A 11 19.55 10.70 21.20
C ALA A 11 20.44 10.54 19.95
N LYS A 12 21.59 9.88 20.09
CA LYS A 12 22.53 9.68 18.99
C LYS A 12 21.89 8.90 17.83
N ASN A 13 21.23 7.78 18.13
CA ASN A 13 20.57 6.97 17.10
C ASN A 13 19.39 7.72 16.48
N TRP A 14 18.64 8.49 17.27
CA TRP A 14 17.53 9.29 16.76
C TRP A 14 18.00 10.43 15.86
N GLU A 15 19.09 11.11 16.19
CA GLU A 15 19.73 12.08 15.30
C GLU A 15 20.22 11.45 14.01
N ASP A 16 20.85 10.28 14.09
CA ASP A 16 21.35 9.53 12.94
C ASP A 16 20.24 9.18 11.93
N ILE A 17 18.98 9.05 12.37
CA ILE A 17 17.80 8.78 11.52
C ILE A 17 16.93 10.02 11.27
N ASN A 18 17.41 11.23 11.61
CA ASN A 18 16.67 12.50 11.51
C ASN A 18 15.35 12.54 12.30
N TRP A 19 15.30 11.83 13.43
CA TRP A 19 14.16 11.78 14.34
C TRP A 19 12.86 11.31 13.67
N ILE A 20 12.98 10.40 12.71
CA ILE A 20 11.81 9.85 12.02
C ILE A 20 10.96 9.01 12.98
N ASP A 21 9.66 9.32 13.03
CA ASP A 21 8.65 8.65 13.86
C ASP A 21 8.98 8.59 15.36
N ILE A 22 9.71 9.60 15.86
CA ILE A 22 10.01 9.75 17.28
C ILE A 22 9.02 10.76 17.89
N GLU A 23 8.29 10.32 18.91
CA GLU A 23 7.40 11.17 19.69
C GLU A 23 8.17 12.25 20.45
N ASN A 24 7.59 13.45 20.55
CA ASN A 24 8.17 14.62 21.24
C ASN A 24 9.55 15.03 20.71
N ALA A 25 9.87 14.67 19.46
CA ALA A 25 11.17 14.96 18.84
C ALA A 25 11.50 16.46 18.80
N ASP A 26 10.50 17.30 18.61
CA ASP A 26 10.60 18.75 18.66
C ASP A 26 11.11 19.25 20.02
N ILE A 27 10.51 18.79 21.12
CA ILE A 27 10.91 19.16 22.49
C ILE A 27 12.32 18.62 22.82
N LEU A 28 12.58 17.36 22.47
CA LEU A 28 13.87 16.71 22.75
C LEU A 28 15.03 17.35 21.96
N LYS A 29 14.79 17.79 20.73
CA LYS A 29 15.77 18.54 19.93
C LYS A 29 16.15 19.86 20.59
N VAL A 30 15.18 20.61 21.12
CA VAL A 30 15.43 21.85 21.85
C VAL A 30 16.23 21.55 23.11
N LEU A 31 15.86 20.53 23.88
CA LEU A 31 16.56 20.15 25.11
C LEU A 31 18.02 19.73 24.85
N LEU A 32 18.28 18.93 23.81
CA LEU A 32 19.64 18.58 23.40
C LEU A 32 20.44 19.79 22.94
N ASN A 33 19.81 20.73 22.25
CA ASN A 33 20.44 21.99 21.84
C ASN A 33 20.88 22.81 23.06
N GLU A 34 20.02 22.94 24.08
CA GLU A 34 20.34 23.60 25.35
C GLU A 34 21.45 22.87 26.13
N LEU A 35 21.43 21.53 26.19
CA LEU A 35 22.49 20.76 26.84
C LEU A 35 23.84 20.96 26.16
N ARG A 36 23.89 21.01 24.83
CA ARG A 36 25.12 21.25 24.05
C ARG A 36 25.70 22.65 24.22
N GLN A 37 24.88 23.62 24.61
CA GLN A 37 25.35 24.98 24.92
C GLN A 37 26.11 25.06 26.25
N ARG A 38 25.96 24.07 27.13
CA ARG A 38 26.63 24.05 28.44
C ARG A 38 28.11 23.73 28.25
N ARG A 39 28.98 24.51 28.91
CA ARG A 39 30.44 24.36 28.81
C ARG A 39 30.99 23.15 29.56
N ASN A 40 30.27 22.66 30.56
CA ASN A 40 30.69 21.57 31.45
C ASN A 40 29.85 20.31 31.24
N THR A 41 30.44 19.17 31.56
CA THR A 41 29.74 17.88 31.55
C THR A 41 28.51 17.93 32.46
N THR A 42 27.36 17.55 31.90
CA THR A 42 26.10 17.46 32.64
C THR A 42 25.80 16.01 32.96
N TYR A 43 25.65 15.70 34.24
CA TYR A 43 25.30 14.37 34.72
C TYR A 43 23.82 14.31 35.09
N PHE A 44 23.13 13.28 34.62
CA PHE A 44 21.75 13.02 35.02
C PHE A 44 21.74 12.00 36.16
N LYS A 45 21.01 12.33 37.23
CA LYS A 45 20.74 11.40 38.33
C LYS A 45 19.27 11.06 38.30
N TRP A 46 18.95 9.80 38.01
CA TRP A 46 17.60 9.32 38.23
C TRP A 46 17.33 9.25 39.73
N VAL A 47 16.23 9.85 40.17
CA VAL A 47 15.75 9.78 41.56
C VAL A 47 14.37 9.16 41.55
N LYS A 48 14.13 8.24 42.50
CA LYS A 48 12.81 7.63 42.68
C LYS A 48 11.85 8.67 43.22
N GLY A 49 10.63 8.73 42.69
CA GLY A 49 9.57 9.59 43.20
C GLY A 49 9.23 9.27 44.66
N HIS A 50 8.84 10.30 45.43
CA HIS A 50 8.42 10.20 46.83
C HIS A 50 9.46 9.57 47.77
N ASN A 51 10.74 9.87 47.57
CA ASN A 51 11.84 9.36 48.39
C ASN A 51 12.48 10.45 49.27
N ASN A 52 11.68 11.41 49.77
CA ASN A 52 12.10 12.53 50.64
C ASN A 52 13.20 13.42 50.02
N ASN A 53 13.27 13.50 48.69
CA ASN A 53 14.14 14.47 48.03
C ASN A 53 13.39 15.79 47.89
N LEU A 54 13.72 16.74 48.76
CA LEU A 54 13.05 18.05 48.85
C LEU A 54 12.95 18.77 47.50
N GLY A 55 14.02 18.72 46.68
CA GLY A 55 14.04 19.37 45.37
C GLY A 55 13.08 18.71 44.38
N ASN A 56 13.05 17.37 44.34
CA ASN A 56 12.13 16.60 43.49
C ASN A 56 10.67 16.78 43.92
N GLU A 57 10.40 16.81 45.22
CA GLU A 57 9.04 17.01 45.76
C GLU A 57 8.48 18.39 45.42
N LYS A 58 9.28 19.45 45.62
CA LYS A 58 8.91 20.81 45.21
C LYS A 58 8.73 20.93 43.70
N ALA A 59 9.57 20.26 42.90
CA ALA A 59 9.41 20.25 41.45
C ALA A 59 8.10 19.54 41.03
N ASN A 60 7.73 18.45 41.71
CA ASN A 60 6.47 17.75 41.47
C ASN A 60 5.25 18.61 41.87
N GLU A 61 5.33 19.33 42.99
CA GLU A 61 4.30 20.28 43.41
C GLU A 61 4.11 21.39 42.37
N LEU A 62 5.21 22.01 41.91
CA LEU A 62 5.17 23.04 40.86
C LEU A 62 4.62 22.51 39.54
N ALA A 63 4.96 21.27 39.16
CA ALA A 63 4.41 20.63 37.97
C ALA A 63 2.90 20.41 38.10
N GLY A 64 2.41 20.00 39.29
CA GLY A 64 0.98 19.87 39.59
C GLY A 64 0.25 21.22 39.55
N GLN A 65 0.84 22.27 40.11
CA GLN A 65 0.30 23.63 40.00
C GLN A 65 0.21 24.08 38.53
N GLY A 66 1.25 23.83 37.74
CA GLY A 66 1.27 24.11 36.30
C GLY A 66 0.19 23.37 35.52
N ALA A 67 -0.04 22.09 35.83
CA ALA A 67 -1.07 21.27 35.19
C ALA A 67 -2.50 21.75 35.48
N ASN A 68 -2.72 22.47 36.58
CA ASN A 68 -4.01 23.02 36.98
C ASN A 68 -4.24 24.49 36.55
N LYS A 69 -3.29 25.10 35.84
CA LYS A 69 -3.48 26.46 35.32
C LYS A 69 -4.52 26.46 34.20
N GLU A 70 -5.38 27.49 34.19
CA GLU A 70 -6.33 27.71 33.08
C GLU A 70 -5.63 28.07 31.77
N GLU A 71 -4.51 28.82 31.87
CA GLU A 71 -3.67 29.19 30.72
C GLU A 71 -2.32 28.48 30.79
N THR A 72 -1.85 28.03 29.62
CA THR A 72 -0.56 27.33 29.49
C THR A 72 0.61 28.31 29.49
N ASP A 73 1.67 27.96 30.22
CA ASP A 73 2.90 28.73 30.21
C ASP A 73 3.60 28.62 28.83
N GLN A 74 4.06 29.76 28.32
CA GLN A 74 4.82 29.80 27.06
C GLN A 74 6.28 29.39 27.30
N VAL A 75 6.64 28.18 26.90
CA VAL A 75 8.01 27.67 26.97
C VAL A 75 8.77 28.06 25.69
N SER A 76 9.95 28.68 25.85
CA SER A 76 10.78 29.07 24.71
C SER A 76 11.33 27.84 23.95
N MET A 77 10.86 27.66 22.72
CA MET A 77 11.39 26.66 21.77
C MET A 77 12.54 27.20 20.89
N LYS A 78 13.24 28.24 21.35
CA LYS A 78 14.35 28.84 20.59
C LYS A 78 15.51 27.85 20.49
N VAL A 79 16.03 27.67 19.27
CA VAL A 79 17.16 26.77 18.99
C VAL A 79 18.37 27.59 18.57
N ASN A 80 19.49 27.39 19.24
CA ASN A 80 20.76 27.95 18.82
C ASN A 80 21.28 27.22 17.58
N LYS A 81 21.35 27.93 16.44
CA LYS A 81 21.77 27.36 15.15
C LYS A 81 23.14 26.67 15.21
N LYS A 82 24.06 27.14 16.07
CA LYS A 82 25.42 26.55 16.20
C LYS A 82 25.39 25.10 16.69
N PHE A 83 24.39 24.73 17.49
CA PHE A 83 24.26 23.39 18.08
C PHE A 83 23.10 22.59 17.48
N LYS A 84 22.50 23.11 16.41
CA LYS A 84 21.41 22.44 15.70
C LYS A 84 22.00 21.36 14.80
N ILE A 85 21.50 20.14 14.95
CA ILE A 85 21.80 19.03 14.03
C ILE A 85 20.57 18.82 13.15
N GLU A 86 20.78 18.78 11.84
CA GLU A 86 19.74 18.60 10.84
C GLU A 86 20.10 17.45 9.89
N GLY A 87 19.06 16.77 9.40
CA GLY A 87 19.20 15.67 8.45
C GLY A 87 19.60 14.36 9.11
N ALA A 88 19.54 13.29 8.31
CA ALA A 88 19.98 11.96 8.71
C ALA A 88 21.45 11.79 8.38
N ARG A 89 22.20 11.08 9.22
CA ARG A 89 23.62 10.84 8.98
C ARG A 89 23.78 9.79 7.88
N LEU A 90 24.57 10.13 6.85
CA LEU A 90 24.75 9.28 5.65
C LEU A 90 25.29 7.87 5.98
N GLN A 91 26.15 7.73 6.98
CA GLN A 91 26.76 6.46 7.35
C GLN A 91 25.79 5.50 8.06
N SER A 92 24.75 6.01 8.71
CA SER A 92 23.72 5.24 9.42
C SER A 92 22.43 5.07 8.59
N LEU A 93 22.35 5.73 7.44
CA LEU A 93 21.21 5.68 6.56
C LEU A 93 21.08 4.30 5.92
N THR A 94 19.96 3.64 6.22
CA THR A 94 19.51 2.48 5.44
C THR A 94 18.59 2.96 4.32
N PHE A 95 18.42 2.17 3.26
CA PHE A 95 17.44 2.48 2.20
C PHE A 95 16.04 2.73 2.77
N LYS A 96 15.62 1.93 3.77
CA LYS A 96 14.34 2.09 4.47
C LYS A 96 14.24 3.46 5.16
N THR A 97 15.24 3.86 5.94
CA THR A 97 15.26 5.14 6.65
C THR A 97 15.36 6.32 5.68
N ALA A 98 16.14 6.18 4.61
CA ALA A 98 16.28 7.18 3.54
C ALA A 98 14.95 7.40 2.83
N TYR A 99 14.30 6.33 2.37
CA TYR A 99 13.01 6.38 1.71
C TYR A 99 11.94 7.02 2.61
N ARG A 100 11.86 6.61 3.88
CA ARG A 100 10.91 7.21 4.82
C ARG A 100 11.16 8.71 5.05
N ASN A 101 12.42 9.13 5.14
CA ASN A 101 12.77 10.55 5.26
C ASN A 101 12.33 11.32 4.02
N ILE A 102 12.58 10.78 2.82
CA ILE A 102 12.10 11.39 1.57
C ILE A 102 10.58 11.50 1.63
N VAL A 103 9.85 10.40 1.87
CA VAL A 103 8.38 10.40 1.89
C VAL A 103 7.81 11.39 2.91
N LYS A 104 8.37 11.47 4.13
CA LYS A 104 7.91 12.41 5.16
C LYS A 104 8.07 13.88 4.75
N HIS A 105 9.10 14.18 3.96
CA HIS A 105 9.38 15.52 3.45
C HIS A 105 8.87 15.75 2.03
N TYR A 106 8.27 14.74 1.40
CA TYR A 106 7.79 14.79 0.04
C TYR A 106 6.34 15.27 0.03
N GLU A 107 6.14 16.54 -0.33
CA GLU A 107 4.82 17.15 -0.53
C GLU A 107 4.26 16.86 -1.94
N GLY A 108 4.56 15.69 -2.50
CA GLY A 108 4.07 15.36 -3.83
C GLY A 108 2.58 15.07 -3.80
N ALA A 109 1.79 15.98 -4.35
CA ALA A 109 0.39 15.72 -4.64
C ALA A 109 0.27 14.56 -5.65
N MET A 110 -0.74 13.72 -5.45
CA MET A 110 -1.12 12.71 -6.44
C MET A 110 -1.38 13.41 -7.78
N THR A 111 -0.84 12.86 -8.88
CA THR A 111 -1.04 13.45 -10.21
C THR A 111 -2.52 13.49 -10.56
N GLU A 112 -2.95 14.46 -11.37
CA GLU A 112 -4.36 14.59 -11.77
C GLU A 112 -4.87 13.33 -12.48
N ASN A 113 -3.99 12.71 -13.28
CA ASN A 113 -4.22 11.43 -13.93
C ASN A 113 -4.45 10.26 -12.97
N THR A 114 -3.74 10.23 -11.84
CA THR A 114 -3.94 9.19 -10.82
C THR A 114 -5.22 9.48 -10.02
N LYS A 115 -5.52 10.74 -9.72
CA LYS A 115 -6.78 11.15 -9.07
C LYS A 115 -8.00 10.73 -9.88
N SER A 116 -8.04 11.09 -11.16
CA SER A 116 -9.14 10.70 -12.05
C SER A 116 -9.30 9.18 -12.10
N ARG A 117 -8.22 8.40 -12.19
CA ARG A 117 -8.32 6.93 -12.21
C ARG A 117 -8.80 6.31 -10.90
N VAL A 118 -8.47 6.93 -9.77
CA VAL A 118 -8.98 6.53 -8.45
C VAL A 118 -10.47 6.87 -8.37
N GLU A 119 -10.89 8.03 -8.86
CA GLU A 119 -12.31 8.43 -8.93
C GLU A 119 -13.11 7.51 -9.84
N ASP A 120 -12.61 7.19 -11.03
CA ASP A 120 -13.21 6.19 -11.93
C ASP A 120 -13.43 4.85 -11.20
N ALA A 121 -12.47 4.43 -10.39
CA ALA A 121 -12.58 3.20 -9.61
C ALA A 121 -13.61 3.31 -8.49
N GLN A 122 -13.72 4.46 -7.82
CA GLN A 122 -14.75 4.71 -6.80
C GLN A 122 -16.15 4.67 -7.43
N ASP A 123 -16.34 5.39 -8.54
CA ASP A 123 -17.62 5.51 -9.26
C ASP A 123 -18.07 4.14 -9.75
N GLU A 124 -17.15 3.37 -10.33
CA GLU A 124 -17.47 2.06 -10.88
C GLU A 124 -17.78 1.02 -9.80
N VAL A 125 -17.01 1.00 -8.71
CA VAL A 125 -17.31 0.12 -7.56
C VAL A 125 -18.65 0.49 -6.94
N GLU A 126 -18.95 1.79 -6.77
CA GLU A 126 -20.24 2.26 -6.27
C GLU A 126 -21.39 1.85 -7.19
N ARG A 127 -21.25 2.05 -8.50
CA ARG A 127 -22.26 1.68 -9.50
C ARG A 127 -22.60 0.20 -9.46
N THR A 128 -21.62 -0.65 -9.24
CA THR A 128 -21.78 -2.10 -9.26
C THR A 128 -22.21 -2.67 -7.91
N THR A 129 -21.69 -2.13 -6.80
CA THR A 129 -21.89 -2.71 -5.46
C THR A 129 -22.85 -1.91 -4.58
N GLY A 130 -23.22 -0.71 -4.99
CA GLY A 130 -23.98 0.25 -4.20
C GLY A 130 -23.16 0.96 -3.10
N ILE A 131 -21.87 0.62 -2.93
CA ILE A 131 -21.02 1.15 -1.85
C ILE A 131 -19.81 1.84 -2.45
N ARG A 132 -19.69 3.14 -2.22
CA ARG A 132 -18.50 3.91 -2.61
C ARG A 132 -17.34 3.64 -1.66
N PRO A 133 -16.19 3.13 -2.15
CA PRO A 133 -15.02 2.96 -1.30
C PRO A 133 -14.31 4.30 -1.05
N ASP A 134 -13.69 4.44 0.12
CA ASP A 134 -12.77 5.55 0.40
C ASP A 134 -11.53 5.44 -0.49
N ARG A 135 -10.95 6.58 -0.90
CA ARG A 135 -9.72 6.60 -1.72
C ARG A 135 -8.57 5.80 -1.07
N GLU A 136 -8.44 5.89 0.24
CA GLU A 136 -7.43 5.12 0.99
C GLU A 136 -7.73 3.61 0.99
N LYS A 137 -9.01 3.21 1.01
CA LYS A 137 -9.41 1.80 0.94
C LYS A 137 -9.04 1.17 -0.40
N ILE A 138 -9.07 1.91 -1.51
CA ILE A 138 -8.59 1.39 -2.81
C ILE A 138 -7.14 0.90 -2.69
N TRP A 139 -6.27 1.67 -2.05
CA TRP A 139 -4.86 1.31 -1.89
C TRP A 139 -4.64 0.22 -0.84
N THR A 140 -5.21 0.41 0.35
CA THR A 140 -4.97 -0.50 1.48
C THR A 140 -5.57 -1.89 1.23
N SER A 141 -6.69 -1.98 0.50
CA SER A 141 -7.32 -3.27 0.17
C SER A 141 -6.49 -4.12 -0.81
N LEU A 142 -5.75 -3.51 -1.74
CA LEU A 142 -4.87 -4.23 -2.66
C LEU A 142 -3.71 -4.93 -1.92
N THR A 143 -3.31 -4.44 -0.75
CA THR A 143 -2.23 -5.03 0.04
C THR A 143 -2.68 -6.19 0.94
N LYS A 144 -3.98 -6.46 1.01
CA LYS A 144 -4.57 -7.51 1.84
C LYS A 144 -4.86 -8.75 1.00
N GLU A 145 -4.86 -9.93 1.64
CA GLU A 145 -5.36 -11.16 1.03
C GLU A 145 -6.82 -10.95 0.55
N PRO A 146 -7.23 -11.60 -0.57
CA PRO A 146 -6.57 -12.73 -1.21
C PRO A 146 -5.68 -12.37 -2.42
N ILE A 147 -5.45 -11.09 -2.69
CA ILE A 147 -4.69 -10.66 -3.86
C ILE A 147 -3.19 -10.84 -3.59
N SER A 148 -2.51 -11.62 -4.44
CA SER A 148 -1.07 -11.85 -4.31
C SER A 148 -0.27 -10.55 -4.52
N ARG A 149 0.85 -10.40 -3.79
CA ARG A 149 1.65 -9.17 -3.78
C ARG A 149 2.12 -8.70 -5.17
N ASN A 150 2.47 -9.64 -6.04
CA ASN A 150 2.87 -9.33 -7.42
C ASN A 150 1.70 -8.80 -8.26
N ILE A 151 0.48 -9.31 -8.04
CA ILE A 151 -0.72 -8.81 -8.74
C ILE A 151 -1.18 -7.48 -8.14
N SER A 152 -1.03 -7.30 -6.83
CA SER A 152 -1.24 -6.02 -6.15
C SER A 152 -0.37 -4.91 -6.76
N ASP A 153 0.93 -5.15 -6.93
CA ASP A 153 1.85 -4.23 -7.61
C ASP A 153 1.45 -3.99 -9.07
N PHE A 154 0.99 -5.03 -9.78
CA PHE A 154 0.47 -4.90 -11.14
C PHE A 154 -0.75 -3.97 -11.21
N ILE A 155 -1.74 -4.14 -10.33
CA ILE A 155 -2.93 -3.27 -10.27
C ILE A 155 -2.54 -1.85 -9.85
N TRP A 156 -1.64 -1.70 -8.88
CA TRP A 156 -1.13 -0.39 -8.47
C TRP A 156 -0.50 0.35 -9.65
N LYS A 157 0.31 -0.33 -10.46
CA LYS A 157 0.90 0.23 -11.69
C LYS A 157 -0.15 0.55 -12.76
N THR A 158 -1.24 -0.22 -12.81
CA THR A 158 -2.38 0.07 -13.69
C THR A 158 -3.08 1.37 -13.29
N ILE A 159 -3.28 1.62 -12.00
CA ILE A 159 -3.86 2.89 -11.50
C ILE A 159 -2.91 4.07 -11.78
N HIS A 160 -1.59 3.86 -11.72
CA HIS A 160 -0.60 4.89 -12.00
C HIS A 160 -0.23 5.03 -13.48
N ASN A 161 -0.78 4.19 -14.36
CA ASN A 161 -0.39 4.09 -15.77
C ASN A 161 1.14 3.99 -15.97
N SER A 162 1.81 3.20 -15.12
CA SER A 162 3.27 3.09 -15.09
C SER A 162 3.80 1.82 -15.77
N HIS A 163 2.93 1.09 -16.46
CA HIS A 163 3.33 -0.02 -17.32
C HIS A 163 3.97 0.47 -18.61
N ARG A 164 4.98 -0.26 -19.10
CA ARG A 164 5.64 0.04 -20.37
C ARG A 164 4.84 -0.54 -21.54
N CYS A 165 3.77 0.15 -21.93
CA CYS A 165 2.93 -0.17 -23.09
C CYS A 165 2.30 1.10 -23.67
N GLY A 166 1.82 1.03 -24.92
CA GLY A 166 1.03 2.10 -25.53
C GLY A 166 1.76 3.45 -25.55
N GLN A 167 1.15 4.45 -24.92
CA GLN A 167 1.62 5.83 -24.86
C GLN A 167 3.08 5.97 -24.39
N PHE A 168 3.56 5.06 -23.53
CA PHE A 168 4.94 5.06 -23.07
C PHE A 168 5.95 5.03 -24.23
N PHE A 169 5.65 4.28 -25.28
CA PHE A 169 6.56 4.09 -26.41
C PHE A 169 6.42 5.15 -27.50
N ILE A 170 5.28 5.86 -27.59
CA ILE A 170 5.02 6.85 -28.65
C ILE A 170 6.11 7.93 -28.71
N ASN A 171 6.55 8.39 -27.54
CA ASN A 171 7.49 9.51 -27.43
C ASN A 171 8.96 9.06 -27.42
N ILE A 172 9.25 7.77 -27.64
CA ILE A 172 10.61 7.25 -27.65
C ILE A 172 11.01 7.00 -29.12
N PRO A 173 12.03 7.73 -29.64
CA PRO A 173 12.57 7.47 -30.96
C PRO A 173 12.90 5.99 -31.17
N ASP A 174 12.63 5.47 -32.36
CA ASP A 174 12.87 4.07 -32.77
C ASP A 174 12.04 2.98 -32.06
N LEU A 175 11.19 3.34 -31.10
CA LEU A 175 10.32 2.39 -30.39
C LEU A 175 8.83 2.71 -30.53
N ALA A 176 8.45 3.74 -31.30
CA ALA A 176 7.06 4.16 -31.46
C ALA A 176 6.16 3.06 -32.05
N ASP A 177 6.72 2.15 -32.85
CA ASP A 177 6.04 0.96 -33.38
C ASP A 177 5.53 0.03 -32.27
N ARG A 178 6.19 0.02 -31.10
CA ARG A 178 5.79 -0.77 -29.92
C ARG A 178 4.61 -0.17 -29.15
N ALA A 179 4.14 1.03 -29.52
CA ALA A 179 2.95 1.61 -28.93
C ALA A 179 1.68 0.89 -29.39
N GLN A 180 1.68 0.31 -30.58
CA GLN A 180 0.54 -0.41 -31.13
C GLN A 180 0.63 -1.90 -30.83
N TRP A 181 -0.52 -2.52 -30.60
CA TRP A 181 -0.60 -3.96 -30.42
C TRP A 181 -0.37 -4.67 -31.75
N ARG A 182 0.63 -5.56 -31.83
CA ARG A 182 1.01 -6.21 -33.10
C ARG A 182 -0.09 -7.04 -33.75
N MET A 183 -1.10 -7.48 -33.01
CA MET A 183 -2.14 -8.37 -33.56
C MET A 183 -3.38 -7.63 -34.05
N CYS A 184 -3.76 -6.51 -33.43
CA CYS A 184 -4.95 -5.75 -33.83
C CYS A 184 -4.66 -4.32 -34.34
N GLY A 185 -3.43 -3.81 -34.15
CA GLY A 185 -3.02 -2.48 -34.58
C GLY A 185 -3.44 -1.33 -33.66
N ASP A 186 -4.31 -1.58 -32.68
CA ASP A 186 -4.78 -0.56 -31.75
C ASP A 186 -3.68 -0.09 -30.78
N LEU A 187 -3.88 1.10 -30.19
CA LEU A 187 -3.02 1.59 -29.12
C LEU A 187 -3.05 0.63 -27.92
N GLU A 188 -1.86 0.18 -27.51
CA GLU A 188 -1.69 -0.84 -26.49
C GLU A 188 -1.81 -0.27 -25.06
N THR A 189 -3.01 0.17 -24.69
CA THR A 189 -3.31 0.61 -23.32
C THR A 189 -3.64 -0.58 -22.43
N MET A 190 -3.52 -0.42 -21.11
CA MET A 190 -3.89 -1.48 -20.17
C MET A 190 -5.38 -1.85 -20.26
N GLU A 191 -6.22 -0.84 -20.50
CA GLU A 191 -7.65 -1.05 -20.75
C GLU A 191 -7.87 -1.83 -22.03
N HIS A 192 -7.20 -1.48 -23.13
CA HIS A 192 -7.31 -2.25 -24.36
C HIS A 192 -6.87 -3.71 -24.14
N ILE A 193 -5.70 -3.94 -23.53
CA ILE A 193 -5.17 -5.29 -23.30
C ILE A 193 -6.13 -6.14 -22.47
N ILE A 194 -6.67 -5.62 -21.36
CA ILE A 194 -7.46 -6.44 -20.44
C ILE A 194 -8.95 -6.49 -20.85
N ILE A 195 -9.51 -5.38 -21.35
CA ILE A 195 -10.96 -5.17 -21.47
C ILE A 195 -11.47 -5.11 -22.91
N HIS A 196 -10.65 -4.77 -23.92
CA HIS A 196 -11.20 -4.54 -25.27
C HIS A 196 -10.64 -5.48 -26.33
N CYS A 197 -9.36 -5.83 -26.28
CA CYS A 197 -8.68 -6.59 -27.32
C CYS A 197 -9.39 -7.91 -27.64
N GLU A 198 -9.78 -8.11 -28.91
CA GLU A 198 -10.43 -9.34 -29.37
C GLU A 198 -9.40 -10.41 -29.77
N GLU A 199 -8.27 -9.97 -30.30
CA GLU A 199 -7.22 -10.84 -30.85
C GLU A 199 -6.37 -11.52 -29.77
N ASN A 200 -6.29 -10.97 -28.56
CA ASN A 200 -5.38 -11.49 -27.54
C ASN A 200 -5.91 -12.71 -26.76
N GLY A 201 -7.12 -13.17 -27.04
CA GLY A 201 -7.72 -14.32 -26.36
C GLY A 201 -8.36 -14.02 -25.00
N ARG A 202 -8.39 -12.74 -24.57
CA ARG A 202 -8.98 -12.34 -23.28
C ARG A 202 -10.46 -12.65 -23.18
N LYS A 203 -11.21 -12.55 -24.29
CA LYS A 203 -12.67 -12.79 -24.29
C LYS A 203 -12.97 -14.24 -23.89
N GLN A 204 -12.30 -15.19 -24.53
CA GLN A 204 -12.47 -16.62 -24.23
C GLN A 204 -12.02 -16.95 -22.79
N LEU A 205 -10.97 -16.29 -22.29
CA LEU A 205 -10.56 -16.43 -20.90
C LEU A 205 -11.63 -15.87 -19.95
N MET A 206 -12.14 -14.66 -20.18
CA MET A 206 -13.16 -14.05 -19.31
C MET A 206 -14.46 -14.85 -19.32
N GLU A 207 -14.90 -15.36 -20.47
CA GLU A 207 -16.05 -16.29 -20.56
C GLU A 207 -15.80 -17.57 -19.74
N HIS A 208 -14.58 -18.10 -19.76
CA HIS A 208 -14.21 -19.27 -18.94
C HIS A 208 -14.20 -18.94 -17.43
N VAL A 209 -13.75 -17.75 -17.05
CA VAL A 209 -13.77 -17.27 -15.67
C VAL A 209 -15.21 -17.09 -15.18
N GLN A 210 -16.06 -16.46 -15.99
CA GLN A 210 -17.48 -16.28 -15.70
C GLN A 210 -18.18 -17.64 -15.51
N LYS A 211 -18.00 -18.59 -16.43
CA LYS A 211 -18.55 -19.94 -16.29
C LYS A 211 -18.08 -20.63 -15.01
N THR A 212 -16.81 -20.46 -14.65
CA THR A 212 -16.26 -21.00 -13.40
C THR A 212 -16.94 -20.38 -12.18
N TRP A 213 -17.17 -19.06 -12.19
CA TRP A 213 -17.92 -18.38 -11.14
C TRP A 213 -19.36 -18.89 -11.03
N GLU A 214 -20.07 -18.99 -12.15
CA GLU A 214 -21.46 -19.44 -12.21
C GLU A 214 -21.60 -20.88 -11.69
N GLU A 215 -20.71 -21.79 -12.08
CA GLU A 215 -20.72 -23.18 -11.61
C GLU A 215 -20.43 -23.30 -10.10
N ILE A 216 -19.48 -22.51 -9.57
CA ILE A 216 -19.18 -22.52 -8.12
C ILE A 216 -20.37 -21.99 -7.32
N ASN A 217 -21.06 -20.96 -7.83
CA ASN A 217 -22.16 -20.31 -7.13
C ASN A 217 -23.55 -20.86 -7.52
N LYS A 218 -23.63 -21.94 -8.30
CA LYS A 218 -24.88 -22.46 -8.87
C LYS A 218 -25.96 -22.81 -7.84
N ASN A 219 -25.55 -23.22 -6.64
CA ASN A 219 -26.43 -23.57 -5.54
C ASN A 219 -26.69 -22.40 -4.58
N GLU A 220 -26.08 -21.23 -4.82
CA GLU A 220 -26.26 -20.03 -4.02
C GLU A 220 -27.29 -19.10 -4.69
N GLY A 221 -28.38 -18.80 -3.97
CA GLY A 221 -29.39 -17.86 -4.45
C GLY A 221 -28.84 -16.43 -4.61
N ASN A 222 -29.34 -15.73 -5.63
CA ASN A 222 -29.05 -14.31 -5.94
C ASN A 222 -27.56 -13.95 -6.08
N THR A 223 -26.91 -14.52 -7.10
CA THR A 223 -25.50 -14.24 -7.37
C THR A 223 -25.30 -13.66 -8.76
N GLU A 224 -25.23 -12.34 -8.84
CA GLU A 224 -24.94 -11.68 -10.12
C GLU A 224 -23.43 -11.71 -10.40
N TRP A 225 -23.07 -12.10 -11.62
CA TRP A 225 -21.71 -11.96 -12.13
C TRP A 225 -21.44 -10.47 -12.39
N ILE A 226 -20.38 -9.96 -11.77
CA ILE A 226 -19.89 -8.61 -12.07
C ILE A 226 -18.95 -8.73 -13.27
N GLU A 227 -19.35 -8.18 -14.41
CA GLU A 227 -18.45 -8.09 -15.56
C GLU A 227 -17.30 -7.12 -15.24
N PRO A 228 -16.02 -7.54 -15.32
CA PRO A 228 -14.91 -6.67 -14.98
C PRO A 228 -14.74 -5.55 -16.00
N THR A 229 -14.80 -4.31 -15.53
CA THR A 229 -14.32 -3.14 -16.29
C THR A 229 -12.95 -2.70 -15.78
N ILE A 230 -12.32 -1.74 -16.46
CA ILE A 230 -11.04 -1.19 -15.97
C ILE A 230 -11.19 -0.51 -14.60
N GLY A 231 -12.34 0.11 -14.32
CA GLY A 231 -12.67 0.69 -13.02
C GLY A 231 -12.77 -0.36 -11.92
N ILE A 232 -13.45 -1.47 -12.20
CA ILE A 232 -13.53 -2.63 -11.28
C ILE A 232 -12.14 -3.23 -11.03
N ILE A 233 -11.28 -3.33 -12.04
CA ILE A 233 -9.90 -3.84 -11.86
C ILE A 233 -9.09 -2.92 -10.96
N ARG A 234 -9.19 -1.59 -11.17
CA ARG A 234 -8.51 -0.60 -10.31
C ARG A 234 -9.04 -0.64 -8.87
N GLY A 235 -10.34 -0.87 -8.69
CA GLY A 235 -11.00 -1.01 -7.39
C GLY A 235 -11.09 -2.46 -6.87
N LEU A 236 -10.37 -3.42 -7.45
CA LEU A 236 -10.66 -4.85 -7.24
C LEU A 236 -10.60 -5.25 -5.76
N GLY A 237 -9.64 -4.71 -5.02
CA GLY A 237 -9.47 -4.98 -3.59
C GLY A 237 -10.69 -4.57 -2.74
N THR A 238 -11.47 -3.58 -3.17
CA THR A 238 -12.63 -3.05 -2.45
C THR A 238 -13.94 -3.72 -2.82
N ILE A 239 -13.97 -4.56 -3.86
CA ILE A 239 -15.19 -5.28 -4.25
C ILE A 239 -15.67 -6.14 -3.08
N SER A 240 -16.95 -6.01 -2.75
CA SER A 240 -17.59 -6.75 -1.69
C SER A 240 -19.01 -7.11 -2.11
N PHE A 241 -19.35 -8.38 -2.01
CA PHE A 241 -20.72 -8.87 -2.16
C PHE A 241 -21.41 -8.85 -0.81
N TRP A 242 -22.71 -8.57 -0.82
CA TRP A 242 -23.54 -8.44 0.38
C TRP A 242 -24.83 -9.22 0.20
N ASP A 243 -25.27 -9.86 1.28
CA ASP A 243 -26.63 -10.34 1.43
C ASP A 243 -27.32 -9.50 2.51
N ARG A 244 -28.22 -8.62 2.07
CA ARG A 244 -28.82 -7.57 2.90
C ARG A 244 -27.73 -6.74 3.59
N GLU A 245 -27.55 -6.92 4.90
CA GLU A 245 -26.55 -6.20 5.71
C GLU A 245 -25.33 -7.06 6.06
N ARG A 246 -25.25 -8.29 5.55
CA ARG A 246 -24.15 -9.21 5.85
C ARG A 246 -23.14 -9.27 4.70
N PRO A 247 -21.85 -8.97 4.94
CA PRO A 247 -20.83 -9.11 3.92
C PRO A 247 -20.55 -10.60 3.63
N LEU A 248 -20.56 -10.96 2.35
CA LEU A 248 -20.22 -12.29 1.85
C LEU A 248 -18.72 -12.37 1.57
N THR A 249 -17.92 -12.44 2.65
CA THR A 249 -16.45 -12.34 2.57
C THR A 249 -15.82 -13.42 1.68
N GLN A 250 -16.22 -14.68 1.83
CA GLN A 250 -15.66 -15.80 1.04
C GLN A 250 -15.90 -15.62 -0.45
N LYS A 251 -17.10 -15.16 -0.81
CA LYS A 251 -17.52 -14.89 -2.19
C LYS A 251 -16.80 -13.70 -2.80
N SER A 252 -16.65 -12.63 -2.01
CA SER A 252 -15.85 -11.46 -2.38
C SER A 252 -14.39 -11.84 -2.62
N ASN A 253 -13.85 -12.71 -1.79
CA ASN A 253 -12.49 -13.21 -1.94
C ASN A 253 -12.35 -14.11 -3.17
N LEU A 254 -13.31 -15.01 -3.42
CA LEU A 254 -13.34 -15.83 -4.62
C LEU A 254 -13.31 -14.97 -5.89
N TYR A 255 -14.19 -13.96 -5.98
CA TYR A 255 -14.22 -13.04 -7.12
C TYR A 255 -12.88 -12.34 -7.31
N LYS A 256 -12.29 -11.80 -6.24
CA LYS A 256 -10.97 -11.15 -6.27
C LYS A 256 -9.90 -12.11 -6.79
N VAL A 257 -9.87 -13.37 -6.35
CA VAL A 257 -8.90 -14.36 -6.82
C VAL A 257 -9.09 -14.66 -8.30
N LEU A 258 -10.32 -14.96 -8.73
CA LEU A 258 -10.60 -15.31 -10.12
C LEU A 258 -10.21 -14.19 -11.08
N ILE A 259 -10.63 -12.95 -10.79
CA ILE A 259 -10.33 -11.78 -11.61
C ILE A 259 -8.86 -11.42 -11.56
N SER A 260 -8.24 -11.37 -10.38
CA SER A 260 -6.83 -10.98 -10.24
C SER A 260 -5.90 -11.95 -10.99
N GLU A 261 -6.15 -13.26 -10.92
CA GLU A 261 -5.38 -14.26 -11.67
C GLU A 261 -5.67 -14.21 -13.18
N ALA A 262 -6.89 -13.84 -13.58
CA ALA A 262 -7.26 -13.67 -15.00
C ALA A 262 -6.50 -12.49 -15.63
N ILE A 263 -6.59 -11.31 -15.04
CA ILE A 263 -5.90 -10.11 -15.55
C ILE A 263 -4.37 -10.29 -15.57
N TRP A 264 -3.83 -10.99 -14.56
CA TRP A 264 -2.41 -11.30 -14.51
C TRP A 264 -2.01 -12.31 -15.59
N THR A 265 -2.87 -13.28 -15.89
CA THR A 265 -2.64 -14.24 -16.98
C THR A 265 -2.67 -13.55 -18.34
N ILE A 266 -3.63 -12.64 -18.57
CA ILE A 266 -3.68 -11.82 -19.79
C ILE A 266 -2.37 -11.03 -19.96
N TRP A 267 -1.91 -10.36 -18.91
CA TRP A 267 -0.66 -9.61 -18.95
C TRP A 267 0.58 -10.49 -19.19
N LYS A 268 0.67 -11.63 -18.50
CA LYS A 268 1.80 -12.58 -18.69
C LYS A 268 1.84 -13.15 -20.11
N THR A 269 0.68 -13.52 -20.66
CA THR A 269 0.59 -14.05 -22.02
C THR A 269 0.88 -12.98 -23.06
N ARG A 270 0.42 -11.73 -22.85
CA ARG A 270 0.86 -10.57 -23.61
C ARG A 270 2.38 -10.47 -23.64
N ASN A 271 3.03 -10.50 -22.47
CA ASN A 271 4.49 -10.36 -22.39
C ASN A 271 5.22 -11.51 -23.07
N ALA A 272 4.71 -12.74 -22.96
CA ALA A 272 5.25 -13.88 -23.68
C ALA A 272 5.13 -13.71 -25.20
N ARG A 273 4.03 -13.17 -25.72
CA ARG A 273 3.88 -12.87 -27.15
C ARG A 273 4.83 -11.76 -27.62
N CYS A 274 4.91 -10.64 -26.89
CA CYS A 274 5.65 -9.46 -27.35
C CYS A 274 7.15 -9.49 -27.08
N ILE A 275 7.57 -10.15 -26.00
CA ILE A 275 8.97 -10.13 -25.56
C ILE A 275 9.67 -11.44 -25.92
N LYS A 276 8.96 -12.56 -25.85
CA LYS A 276 9.51 -13.90 -26.10
C LYS A 276 9.07 -14.50 -27.44
N GLU A 277 8.19 -13.81 -28.16
CA GLU A 277 7.65 -14.26 -29.46
C GLU A 277 6.97 -15.64 -29.39
N GLU A 278 6.39 -15.97 -28.22
CA GLU A 278 5.64 -17.22 -28.03
C GLU A 278 4.27 -17.16 -28.73
N ILE A 279 3.92 -18.20 -29.48
CA ILE A 279 2.56 -18.38 -30.01
C ILE A 279 1.66 -18.90 -28.89
N ILE A 280 0.73 -18.07 -28.45
CA ILE A 280 -0.21 -18.41 -27.37
C ILE A 280 -1.64 -18.41 -27.92
N THR A 281 -2.23 -19.60 -27.96
CA THR A 281 -3.64 -19.82 -28.31
C THR A 281 -4.55 -19.64 -27.10
N SER A 282 -5.84 -19.41 -27.32
CA SER A 282 -6.83 -19.28 -26.23
C SER A 282 -6.87 -20.51 -25.30
N PRO A 283 -6.83 -21.77 -25.80
CA PRO A 283 -6.72 -22.94 -24.92
C PRO A 283 -5.46 -22.94 -24.04
N ASN A 284 -4.31 -22.51 -24.58
CA ASN A 284 -3.08 -22.40 -23.79
C ASN A 284 -3.20 -21.33 -22.70
N MET A 285 -3.82 -20.18 -23.01
CA MET A 285 -4.09 -19.12 -22.05
C MET A 285 -5.00 -19.60 -20.91
N ILE A 286 -6.11 -20.26 -21.23
CA ILE A 286 -7.03 -20.85 -20.24
C ILE A 286 -6.30 -21.89 -19.39
N HIS A 287 -5.47 -22.73 -19.99
CA HIS A 287 -4.64 -23.68 -19.25
C HIS A 287 -3.71 -22.98 -18.24
N ARG A 288 -3.02 -21.91 -18.64
CA ARG A 288 -2.15 -21.14 -17.75
C ARG A 288 -2.92 -20.53 -16.57
N TRP A 289 -4.13 -20.04 -16.81
CA TRP A 289 -5.01 -19.53 -15.74
C TRP A 289 -5.46 -20.65 -14.80
N ASN A 290 -5.92 -21.78 -15.33
CA ASN A 290 -6.31 -22.94 -14.52
C ASN A 290 -5.16 -23.43 -13.61
N GLN A 291 -3.92 -23.44 -14.11
CA GLN A 291 -2.75 -23.78 -13.30
C GLN A 291 -2.51 -22.74 -12.19
N ALA A 292 -2.68 -21.45 -12.48
CA ALA A 292 -2.55 -20.40 -11.47
C ALA A 292 -3.59 -20.55 -10.35
N ILE A 293 -4.85 -20.82 -10.70
CA ILE A 293 -5.92 -21.10 -9.72
C ILE A 293 -5.61 -22.34 -8.88
N ARG A 294 -5.14 -23.44 -9.50
CA ARG A 294 -4.73 -24.65 -8.76
C ARG A 294 -3.62 -24.36 -7.76
N LEU A 295 -2.62 -23.57 -8.15
CA LEU A 295 -1.54 -23.16 -7.25
C LEU A 295 -2.08 -22.33 -6.07
N ARG A 296 -3.03 -21.40 -6.31
CA ARG A 296 -3.69 -20.67 -5.23
C ARG A 296 -4.41 -21.60 -4.26
N ILE A 297 -5.17 -22.57 -4.77
CA ILE A 297 -5.86 -23.58 -3.93
C ILE A 297 -4.85 -24.35 -3.06
N LEU A 298 -3.70 -24.75 -3.63
CA LEU A 298 -2.66 -25.46 -2.88
C LEU A 298 -2.04 -24.60 -1.77
N VAL A 299 -1.76 -23.33 -2.06
CA VAL A 299 -1.25 -22.37 -1.07
C VAL A 299 -2.28 -22.17 0.04
N ASP A 300 -3.53 -21.88 -0.29
CA ASP A 300 -4.59 -21.66 0.68
C ASP A 300 -4.85 -22.92 1.54
N ARG A 301 -4.76 -24.12 0.94
CA ARG A 301 -4.81 -25.39 1.68
C ARG A 301 -3.62 -25.55 2.63
N SER A 302 -2.41 -25.16 2.20
CA SER A 302 -1.21 -25.27 3.06
C SER A 302 -1.24 -24.34 4.28
N THR A 303 -1.99 -23.23 4.20
CA THR A 303 -2.25 -22.36 5.35
C THR A 303 -3.27 -22.92 6.35
N ILE A 304 -3.99 -23.99 6.01
CA ILE A 304 -4.85 -24.71 6.95
C ILE A 304 -3.95 -25.63 7.79
N THR A 305 -3.44 -25.10 8.91
CA THR A 305 -2.46 -25.79 9.77
C THR A 305 -3.08 -26.61 10.91
N ARG A 306 -4.40 -26.73 10.98
CA ARG A 306 -5.09 -27.47 12.05
C ARG A 306 -5.62 -28.78 11.48
N GLU A 307 -5.25 -29.90 12.10
CA GLU A 307 -5.92 -31.17 11.84
C GLU A 307 -7.37 -31.09 12.34
N PRO A 308 -8.36 -31.60 11.58
CA PRO A 308 -9.68 -31.87 12.12
C PRO A 308 -9.52 -32.84 13.30
N PHE A 309 -10.33 -32.67 14.36
CA PHE A 309 -10.33 -33.53 15.53
C PHE A 309 -10.25 -35.02 15.13
N ALA A 310 -9.25 -35.73 15.67
CA ALA A 310 -9.23 -37.19 15.65
C ALA A 310 -10.28 -37.68 16.66
N GLU A 311 -11.23 -38.49 16.19
CA GLU A 311 -12.16 -39.25 17.05
C GLU A 311 -11.40 -40.31 17.87
#